data_AF-A0A179D370-F1
#
_entry.id   AF-A0A179D370-F1
#
_cell.length_a   1.000
_cell.length_b   1.000
_cell.length_c   1.000
_cell.angle_alpha   90.00
_cell.angle_beta   90.00
_cell.angle_gamma   90.00
#
_symmetry.space_group_name_H-M   'P 1'
#
loop_
_entity.id
_entity.type
_entity.pdbx_description
1 polymer ?
#
loop_
_entity_poly.entity_id
_entity_poly.type
_entity_poly.pdbx_seq_one_letter_code
_entity_poly.pdbx_strand_id
1 'polypeptide(L)'
;MIFGSNFVFLLFRRNFSRTYDKMKDRRRGFTLIELAIVLVVLGVLAGIGAGIVGLLIKRVHYNQNRERLEANVEALLGYALTNNGRLPDSANCSQYLRNAKDVWGKDFVCITALELTKSSACARKTTSLQVIDDNDNATHENIAFVIISGGPNYNVQTSGSSTTHIYIPGYPNVDDYTTDMDRPEPYDDMVRYVSLAELKAKLKCPYSEEYLRILNNELPYGFEGSSYNATVYAAGGVPYTSGGKYRWCVEDPSNLQGAGIDFICGTGSATISANCSSEPTWNQCDQIEISGNASATGTFSLTFFVKDADNNTTQKTLALTINSSGSPGGGGGGGTCAYGTPIIVNNVGGTRYVEVGSKFGFLCVSSGSCIEFTSISIGFNQCATVYRKSNCRGRETKFSYDDAYSADISRDCVVSYNNGVLSD
;
A
#
# COMPACT_ATOMS: atom_id res chain seq x y z
N MET A 1 -23.37 20.72 -19.70
CA MET A 1 -24.75 20.67 -20.24
C MET A 1 -25.31 22.09 -20.33
N ILE A 2 -24.99 22.80 -21.41
CA ILE A 2 -25.52 24.15 -21.71
C ILE A 2 -25.97 24.11 -23.18
N PHE A 3 -26.96 23.29 -23.48
CA PHE A 3 -27.61 23.23 -24.79
C PHE A 3 -29.06 22.81 -24.56
N GLY A 4 -29.89 23.77 -24.13
CA GLY A 4 -31.32 23.51 -23.92
C GLY A 4 -32.17 24.78 -23.93
N SER A 5 -31.62 25.90 -23.45
CA SER A 5 -32.39 27.13 -23.26
C SER A 5 -32.68 27.92 -24.54
N ASN A 6 -31.89 27.72 -25.61
CA ASN A 6 -32.06 28.46 -26.87
C ASN A 6 -33.07 27.84 -27.85
N PHE A 7 -33.41 26.55 -27.70
CA PHE A 7 -34.31 25.87 -28.65
C PHE A 7 -35.79 26.15 -28.35
N VAL A 8 -36.15 26.27 -27.07
CA VAL A 8 -37.53 26.59 -26.64
C VAL A 8 -37.88 28.05 -26.97
N PHE A 9 -36.93 28.97 -26.85
CA PHE A 9 -37.15 30.38 -27.17
C PHE A 9 -37.33 30.63 -28.68
N LEU A 10 -36.69 29.83 -29.54
CA LEU A 10 -36.81 29.95 -31.00
C LEU A 10 -38.11 29.36 -31.56
N LEU A 11 -38.67 28.31 -30.93
CA LEU A 11 -39.97 27.77 -31.32
C LEU A 11 -41.14 28.69 -30.93
N PHE A 12 -41.03 29.42 -29.81
CA PHE A 12 -42.00 30.46 -29.47
C PHE A 12 -41.96 31.66 -30.42
N ARG A 13 -40.77 32.05 -30.89
CA ARG A 13 -40.62 33.19 -31.80
C ARG A 13 -41.15 32.92 -33.21
N ARG A 14 -41.11 31.66 -33.68
CA ARG A 14 -41.52 31.31 -35.04
C ARG A 14 -43.04 31.16 -35.24
N ASN A 15 -43.78 30.81 -34.19
CA ASN A 15 -45.24 30.70 -34.28
C ASN A 15 -45.98 32.04 -34.09
N PHE A 16 -45.40 33.01 -33.37
CA PHE A 16 -46.05 34.32 -33.19
C PHE A 16 -45.97 35.21 -34.44
N SER A 17 -44.94 35.02 -35.28
CA SER A 17 -44.72 35.86 -36.46
C SER A 17 -45.66 35.56 -37.63
N ARG A 18 -46.26 34.37 -37.71
CA ARG A 18 -47.17 34.01 -38.82
C ARG A 18 -48.62 34.43 -38.59
N THR A 19 -49.00 34.76 -37.36
CA THR A 19 -50.37 35.19 -37.04
C THR A 19 -50.55 36.70 -37.15
N TYR A 20 -49.46 37.48 -37.11
CA TYR A 20 -49.53 38.95 -37.08
C TYR A 20 -49.87 39.57 -38.46
N ASP A 21 -49.39 38.98 -39.55
CA ASP A 21 -49.63 39.53 -40.90
C ASP A 21 -51.05 39.29 -41.44
N LYS A 22 -51.85 38.46 -40.78
CA LYS A 22 -53.25 38.19 -41.16
C LYS A 22 -54.29 38.99 -40.37
N MET A 23 -53.87 39.96 -39.55
CA MET A 23 -54.75 40.78 -38.71
C MET A 23 -54.79 42.27 -39.11
N LYS A 24 -54.39 42.61 -40.35
CA LYS A 24 -54.38 44.02 -40.81
C LYS A 24 -55.75 44.60 -41.20
N ASP A 25 -56.81 43.78 -41.30
CA ASP A 25 -58.09 44.24 -41.91
C ASP A 25 -59.36 44.05 -41.07
N ARG A 26 -59.25 43.96 -39.73
CA ARG A 26 -60.42 44.16 -38.87
C ARG A 26 -60.06 45.07 -37.69
N ARG A 27 -60.47 46.34 -37.78
CA ARG A 27 -60.60 47.24 -36.62
C ARG A 27 -61.71 46.72 -35.72
N ARG A 28 -61.45 45.66 -34.96
CA ARG A 28 -62.21 45.31 -33.76
C ARG A 28 -61.30 45.67 -32.60
N GLY A 29 -61.70 46.66 -31.81
CA GLY A 29 -60.99 46.98 -30.58
C GLY A 29 -61.01 45.76 -29.66
N PHE A 30 -59.85 45.43 -29.06
CA PHE A 30 -59.80 44.44 -28.00
C PHE A 30 -60.77 44.85 -26.90
N THR A 31 -61.65 43.94 -26.52
CA THR A 31 -62.58 44.22 -25.44
C THR A 31 -61.80 44.29 -24.14
N LEU A 32 -62.10 45.28 -23.30
CA LEU A 32 -61.39 45.51 -22.04
C LEU A 32 -61.43 44.26 -21.13
N ILE A 33 -62.51 43.48 -21.25
CA ILE A 33 -62.70 42.20 -20.57
C ILE A 33 -61.72 41.10 -21.03
N GLU A 34 -61.35 41.07 -22.30
CA GLU A 34 -60.45 40.06 -22.87
C GLU A 34 -59.01 40.29 -22.39
N LEU A 35 -58.59 41.55 -22.27
CA LEU A 35 -57.29 41.91 -21.67
C LEU A 35 -57.29 41.66 -20.15
N ALA A 36 -58.40 41.90 -19.47
CA ALA A 36 -58.54 41.63 -18.04
C ALA A 36 -58.43 40.12 -17.72
N ILE A 37 -59.06 39.25 -18.50
CA ILE A 37 -58.96 37.80 -18.33
C ILE A 37 -57.52 37.32 -18.55
N VAL A 38 -56.81 37.84 -19.56
CA VAL A 38 -55.41 37.48 -19.81
C VAL A 38 -54.50 37.86 -18.63
N LEU A 39 -54.68 39.05 -18.06
CA LEU A 39 -53.91 39.48 -16.88
C LEU A 39 -54.21 38.64 -15.64
N VAL A 40 -55.47 38.24 -15.44
CA VAL A 40 -55.84 37.33 -14.35
C VAL A 40 -55.19 35.96 -14.53
N VAL A 41 -55.23 35.39 -15.73
CA VAL A 41 -54.61 34.08 -16.01
C VAL A 41 -53.10 34.14 -15.83
N LEU A 42 -52.44 35.21 -16.30
CA LEU A 42 -51.00 35.42 -16.08
C LEU A 42 -50.66 35.61 -14.60
N GLY A 43 -51.49 36.33 -13.84
CA GLY A 43 -51.32 36.51 -12.40
C GLY A 43 -51.43 35.20 -11.63
N VAL A 44 -52.41 34.35 -11.98
CA VAL A 44 -52.57 33.01 -11.37
C VAL A 44 -51.40 32.10 -11.73
N LEU A 45 -50.97 32.07 -12.99
CA LEU A 45 -49.82 31.27 -13.43
C LEU A 45 -48.52 31.70 -12.76
N ALA A 46 -48.27 33.00 -12.64
CA ALA A 46 -47.10 33.53 -11.93
C ALA A 46 -47.16 33.21 -10.43
N GLY A 47 -48.34 33.31 -9.82
CA GLY A 47 -48.55 32.99 -8.41
C GLY A 47 -48.26 31.52 -8.07
N ILE A 48 -48.74 30.58 -8.89
CA ILE A 48 -48.48 29.14 -8.70
C ILE A 48 -47.02 28.79 -9.01
N GLY A 49 -46.43 29.41 -10.05
CA GLY A 49 -45.06 29.14 -10.48
C GLY A 49 -44.00 29.48 -9.42
N ALA A 50 -44.20 30.53 -8.63
CA ALA A 50 -43.20 31.00 -7.66
C ALA A 50 -42.95 30.02 -6.49
N GLY A 51 -43.98 29.32 -6.00
CA GLY A 51 -43.86 28.44 -4.83
C GLY A 51 -43.01 27.19 -5.05
N ILE A 52 -43.03 26.63 -6.27
CA ILE A 52 -42.31 25.39 -6.60
C ILE A 52 -40.81 25.65 -6.76
N VAL A 53 -40.43 26.85 -7.22
CA VAL A 53 -39.02 27.20 -7.49
C VAL A 53 -38.17 27.16 -6.22
N GLY A 54 -38.70 27.60 -5.07
CA GLY A 54 -37.97 27.61 -3.79
C GLY A 54 -37.54 26.22 -3.30
N LEU A 55 -38.42 25.22 -3.38
CA LEU A 55 -38.11 23.85 -2.97
C LEU A 55 -37.10 23.18 -3.90
N LEU A 56 -37.20 23.45 -5.20
CA LEU A 56 -36.25 22.91 -6.20
C LEU A 56 -34.86 23.49 -6.00
N ILE A 57 -34.75 24.79 -5.72
CA ILE A 57 -33.46 25.45 -5.45
C ILE A 57 -32.76 24.83 -4.24
N LYS A 58 -33.48 24.61 -3.13
CA LYS A 58 -32.90 23.96 -1.94
C LYS A 58 -32.33 22.58 -2.28
N ARG A 59 -33.10 21.74 -2.98
CA ARG A 59 -32.64 20.40 -3.39
C ARG A 59 -31.43 20.45 -4.33
N VAL A 60 -31.41 21.41 -5.25
CA VAL A 60 -30.26 21.64 -6.13
C VAL A 60 -29.03 22.03 -5.31
N HIS A 61 -29.16 22.94 -4.34
CA HIS A 61 -28.05 23.34 -3.48
C HIS A 61 -27.51 22.20 -2.63
N TYR A 62 -28.38 21.39 -2.00
CA TYR A 62 -27.97 20.20 -1.26
C TYR A 62 -27.17 19.22 -2.13
N ASN A 63 -27.68 18.91 -3.33
CA ASN A 63 -27.00 18.01 -4.26
C ASN A 63 -25.65 18.58 -4.71
N GLN A 64 -25.61 19.86 -5.07
CA GLN A 64 -24.38 20.56 -5.45
C GLN A 64 -23.37 20.60 -4.31
N ASN A 65 -23.84 20.77 -3.06
CA ASN A 65 -22.94 20.83 -1.91
C ASN A 65 -22.34 19.46 -1.60
N ARG A 66 -23.14 18.40 -1.72
CA ARG A 66 -22.63 17.02 -1.65
C ARG A 66 -21.59 16.74 -2.73
N GLU A 67 -21.83 17.19 -3.96
CA GLU A 67 -20.83 17.09 -5.04
C GLU A 67 -19.53 17.85 -4.73
N ARG A 68 -19.62 19.02 -4.07
CA ARG A 68 -18.43 19.78 -3.63
C ARG A 68 -17.69 19.08 -2.49
N LEU A 69 -18.40 18.49 -1.53
CA LEU A 69 -17.81 17.69 -0.45
C LEU A 69 -17.03 16.50 -1.03
N GLU A 70 -17.63 15.72 -1.93
CA GLU A 70 -16.94 14.59 -2.58
C GLU A 70 -15.74 15.06 -3.41
N ALA A 71 -15.88 16.17 -4.14
CA ALA A 71 -14.76 16.74 -4.90
C ALA A 71 -13.60 17.21 -4.00
N ASN A 72 -13.90 17.64 -2.77
CA ASN A 72 -12.92 18.03 -1.76
C ASN A 72 -12.27 16.80 -1.11
N VAL A 73 -13.02 15.73 -0.85
CA VAL A 73 -12.47 14.43 -0.43
C VAL A 73 -11.45 13.94 -1.45
N GLU A 74 -11.81 13.91 -2.73
CA GLU A 74 -10.89 13.47 -3.80
C GLU A 74 -9.65 14.38 -3.92
N ALA A 75 -9.78 15.68 -3.62
CA ALA A 75 -8.64 16.59 -3.58
C ALA A 75 -7.65 16.23 -2.45
N LEU A 76 -8.15 15.94 -1.25
CA LEU A 76 -7.31 15.50 -0.13
C LEU A 76 -6.71 14.11 -0.36
N LEU A 77 -7.44 13.20 -1.00
CA LEU A 77 -6.87 11.92 -1.45
C LEU A 77 -5.73 12.14 -2.45
N GLY A 78 -5.89 13.06 -3.41
CA GLY A 78 -4.83 13.46 -4.34
C GLY A 78 -3.63 14.10 -3.63
N TYR A 79 -3.87 14.93 -2.61
CA TYR A 79 -2.82 15.49 -1.78
C TYR A 79 -2.04 14.38 -1.06
N ALA A 80 -2.73 13.41 -0.46
CA ALA A 80 -2.10 12.29 0.22
C ALA A 80 -1.24 11.45 -0.74
N LEU A 81 -1.72 11.20 -1.97
CA LEU A 81 -0.95 10.48 -3.00
C LEU A 81 0.35 11.19 -3.38
N THR A 82 0.34 12.53 -3.42
CA THR A 82 1.52 13.33 -3.79
C THR A 82 2.49 13.57 -2.63
N ASN A 83 2.03 13.43 -1.39
CA ASN A 83 2.82 13.67 -0.17
C ASN A 83 3.08 12.39 0.63
N ASN A 84 3.40 11.28 -0.07
CA ASN A 84 3.77 10.00 0.53
C ASN A 84 2.75 9.46 1.56
N GLY A 85 1.46 9.69 1.33
CA GLY A 85 0.36 9.28 2.20
C GLY A 85 0.14 10.17 3.42
N ARG A 86 0.73 11.38 3.47
CA ARG A 86 0.52 12.36 4.54
C ARG A 86 -0.62 13.32 4.21
N LEU A 87 -1.32 13.77 5.24
CA LEU A 87 -2.38 14.78 5.13
C LEU A 87 -1.86 16.17 5.51
N PRO A 88 -2.50 17.25 5.02
CA PRO A 88 -2.20 18.59 5.50
C PRO A 88 -2.64 18.76 6.96
N ASP A 89 -2.03 19.70 7.66
CA ASP A 89 -2.48 20.09 8.99
C ASP A 89 -3.87 20.75 8.93
N SER A 90 -4.71 20.54 9.95
CA SER A 90 -6.08 21.06 10.01
C SER A 90 -6.14 22.57 9.80
N ALA A 91 -5.17 23.32 10.32
CA ALA A 91 -5.10 24.78 10.16
C ALA A 91 -4.94 25.23 8.70
N ASN A 92 -4.29 24.41 7.87
CA ASN A 92 -4.04 24.73 6.45
C ASN A 92 -4.85 23.83 5.50
N CYS A 93 -5.61 22.86 6.00
CA CYS A 93 -6.29 21.88 5.18
C CYS A 93 -7.23 22.53 4.15
N SER A 94 -7.96 23.58 4.56
CA SER A 94 -8.91 24.29 3.69
C SER A 94 -8.27 24.89 2.43
N GLN A 95 -6.95 25.11 2.41
CA GLN A 95 -6.21 25.63 1.24
C GLN A 95 -6.02 24.58 0.15
N TYR A 96 -6.08 23.30 0.49
CA TYR A 96 -5.90 22.17 -0.44
C TYR A 96 -7.21 21.59 -0.94
N LEU A 97 -8.35 22.12 -0.47
CA LEU A 97 -9.67 21.75 -0.96
C LEU A 97 -9.86 22.29 -2.38
N ARG A 98 -10.51 21.50 -3.23
CA ARG A 98 -10.84 21.91 -4.60
C ARG A 98 -11.83 23.07 -4.63
N ASN A 99 -12.76 23.08 -3.68
CA ASN A 99 -13.72 24.16 -3.44
C ASN A 99 -13.50 24.66 -2.02
N ALA A 100 -12.99 25.89 -1.88
CA ALA A 100 -12.83 26.52 -0.57
C ALA A 100 -14.19 26.82 0.10
N LYS A 101 -15.21 27.12 -0.72
CA LYS A 101 -16.54 27.53 -0.27
C LYS A 101 -17.64 26.54 -0.64
N ASP A 102 -18.59 26.40 0.26
CA ASP A 102 -19.82 25.67 0.05
C ASP A 102 -20.78 26.43 -0.89
N VAL A 103 -21.93 25.84 -1.15
CA VAL A 103 -22.91 26.39 -2.10
C VAL A 103 -23.57 27.68 -1.57
N TRP A 104 -23.55 27.89 -0.25
CA TRP A 104 -24.08 29.08 0.40
C TRP A 104 -23.03 30.19 0.51
N GLY A 105 -21.75 29.88 0.29
CA GLY A 105 -20.65 30.85 0.27
C GLY A 105 -19.84 30.92 1.57
N LYS A 106 -20.10 29.98 2.50
CA LYS A 106 -19.32 29.75 3.71
C LYS A 106 -18.13 28.84 3.40
N ASP A 107 -17.02 29.03 4.11
CA ASP A 107 -15.83 28.20 3.93
C ASP A 107 -16.05 26.79 4.53
N PHE A 108 -15.52 25.77 3.88
CA PHE A 108 -15.50 24.41 4.45
C PHE A 108 -14.52 24.34 5.62
N VAL A 109 -14.93 23.69 6.71
CA VAL A 109 -14.05 23.33 7.82
C VAL A 109 -13.47 21.94 7.53
N CYS A 110 -12.15 21.80 7.64
CA CYS A 110 -11.46 20.53 7.46
C CYS A 110 -10.66 20.20 8.71
N ILE A 111 -10.86 18.99 9.22
CA ILE A 111 -10.16 18.46 10.40
C ILE A 111 -9.42 17.21 9.95
N THR A 112 -8.10 17.17 10.15
CA THR A 112 -7.26 16.00 9.84
C THR A 112 -6.71 15.38 11.11
N ALA A 113 -6.50 14.07 11.10
CA ALA A 113 -5.84 13.38 12.19
C ALA A 113 -4.38 13.82 12.31
N LEU A 114 -3.99 14.33 13.48
CA LEU A 114 -2.69 14.97 13.69
C LEU A 114 -1.52 14.02 13.38
N GLU A 115 -1.66 12.72 13.63
CA GLU A 115 -0.62 11.73 13.37
C GLU A 115 -0.33 11.59 11.87
N LEU A 116 -1.33 11.82 11.02
CA LEU A 116 -1.22 11.72 9.57
C LEU A 116 -0.57 12.94 8.92
N THR A 117 -0.34 14.01 9.69
CA THR A 117 0.43 15.18 9.24
C THR A 117 1.94 14.92 9.27
N LYS A 118 2.39 14.12 10.24
CA LYS A 118 3.81 13.82 10.50
C LYS A 118 4.25 12.48 9.90
N SER A 119 3.32 11.54 9.76
CA SER A 119 3.60 10.18 9.29
C SER A 119 2.61 9.75 8.22
N SER A 120 3.04 8.83 7.36
CA SER A 120 2.19 8.30 6.29
C SER A 120 1.00 7.52 6.86
N ALA A 121 -0.18 7.67 6.26
CA ALA A 121 -1.33 6.81 6.52
C ALA A 121 -1.04 5.32 6.29
N CYS A 122 -0.06 5.00 5.44
CA CYS A 122 0.36 3.62 5.19
C CYS A 122 1.22 3.02 6.31
N ALA A 123 1.89 3.86 7.10
CA ALA A 123 2.72 3.46 8.22
C ALA A 123 1.91 3.26 9.51
N ARG A 124 0.80 3.98 9.67
CA ARG A 124 -0.02 4.00 10.89
C ARG A 124 -1.00 2.83 10.95
N LYS A 125 -1.28 2.31 12.14
CA LYS A 125 -2.37 1.37 12.44
C LYS A 125 -3.65 2.12 12.78
N THR A 126 -3.54 3.13 13.63
CA THR A 126 -4.67 3.86 14.24
C THR A 126 -4.51 5.38 14.13
N THR A 127 -5.61 6.10 14.34
CA THR A 127 -5.61 7.57 14.51
C THR A 127 -6.47 7.95 15.71
N SER A 128 -6.20 9.11 16.32
CA SER A 128 -6.98 9.60 17.45
C SER A 128 -8.32 10.22 17.08
N LEU A 129 -8.53 10.58 15.80
CA LEU A 129 -9.74 11.25 15.33
C LEU A 129 -10.92 10.26 15.25
N GLN A 130 -12.04 10.65 15.83
CA GLN A 130 -13.27 9.84 15.88
C GLN A 130 -14.49 10.67 15.48
N VAL A 131 -15.47 9.99 14.91
CA VAL A 131 -16.77 10.58 14.54
C VAL A 131 -17.87 9.83 15.27
N ILE A 132 -18.73 10.55 15.97
CA ILE A 132 -19.97 10.02 16.56
C ILE A 132 -21.10 10.44 15.63
N ASP A 133 -21.78 9.49 15.01
CA ASP A 133 -22.87 9.76 14.07
C ASP A 133 -24.20 9.30 14.67
N ASP A 134 -25.04 10.27 15.05
CA ASP A 134 -26.36 10.01 15.63
C ASP A 134 -27.34 9.43 14.60
N ASN A 135 -27.08 9.58 13.29
CA ASN A 135 -27.94 8.99 12.26
C ASN A 135 -27.89 7.46 12.31
N ASP A 136 -26.68 6.93 12.56
CA ASP A 136 -26.42 5.49 12.65
C ASP A 136 -26.26 5.02 14.11
N ASN A 137 -26.29 5.95 15.08
CA ASN A 137 -26.05 5.72 16.51
C ASN A 137 -24.74 4.95 16.76
N ALA A 138 -23.68 5.33 16.05
CA ALA A 138 -22.40 4.63 16.02
C ALA A 138 -21.21 5.58 16.23
N THR A 139 -20.15 5.07 16.86
CA THR A 139 -18.86 5.74 16.93
C THR A 139 -17.92 5.10 15.92
N HIS A 140 -17.47 5.90 14.97
CA HIS A 140 -16.48 5.52 13.97
C HIS A 140 -15.10 5.97 14.43
N GLU A 141 -14.26 5.00 14.75
CA GLU A 141 -12.87 5.22 15.12
C GLU A 141 -11.94 5.22 13.91
N ASN A 142 -10.69 5.64 14.13
CA ASN A 142 -9.63 5.65 13.13
C ASN A 142 -10.00 6.49 11.91
N ILE A 143 -10.56 7.67 12.13
CA ILE A 143 -10.89 8.61 11.06
C ILE A 143 -9.61 9.32 10.62
N ALA A 144 -9.43 9.46 9.30
CA ALA A 144 -8.28 10.14 8.74
C ALA A 144 -8.51 11.65 8.65
N PHE A 145 -9.70 12.05 8.19
CA PHE A 145 -10.12 13.45 8.14
C PHE A 145 -11.64 13.58 8.00
N VAL A 146 -12.15 14.77 8.34
CA VAL A 146 -13.55 15.17 8.26
C VAL A 146 -13.64 16.53 7.56
N ILE A 147 -14.63 16.69 6.67
CA ILE A 147 -14.95 17.93 5.99
C ILE A 147 -16.39 18.31 6.30
N ILE A 148 -16.59 19.56 6.74
CA ILE A 148 -17.86 20.08 7.26
C ILE A 148 -18.27 21.33 6.48
N SER A 149 -19.56 21.43 6.17
CA SER A 149 -20.22 22.63 5.64
C SER A 149 -21.35 23.04 6.57
N GLY A 150 -21.38 24.32 6.94
CA GLY A 150 -22.37 24.92 7.84
C GLY A 150 -23.75 25.18 7.21
N GLY A 151 -24.11 24.38 6.20
CA GLY A 151 -25.46 24.32 5.66
C GLY A 151 -26.12 25.65 5.21
N PRO A 152 -27.45 25.62 5.03
CA PRO A 152 -28.26 26.79 4.74
C PRO A 152 -28.28 27.89 5.81
N ASN A 153 -28.00 27.56 7.08
CA ASN A 153 -28.03 28.53 8.19
C ASN A 153 -26.71 29.34 8.33
N TYR A 154 -25.65 28.96 7.59
CA TYR A 154 -24.32 29.58 7.56
C TYR A 154 -23.52 29.44 8.87
N ASN A 155 -24.01 28.62 9.80
CA ASN A 155 -23.40 28.34 11.08
C ASN A 155 -22.82 26.92 11.03
N VAL A 156 -21.53 26.76 11.32
CA VAL A 156 -20.99 25.42 11.49
C VAL A 156 -21.32 24.99 12.91
N GLN A 157 -22.06 23.90 13.05
CA GLN A 157 -22.56 23.39 14.32
C GLN A 157 -21.84 22.12 14.75
N THR A 158 -21.20 21.41 13.82
CA THR A 158 -20.37 20.22 14.07
C THR A 158 -19.04 20.60 14.70
N SER A 159 -18.67 19.96 15.81
CA SER A 159 -17.44 20.26 16.54
C SER A 159 -16.15 20.14 15.70
N GLY A 160 -15.22 21.07 15.95
CA GLY A 160 -13.92 21.19 15.27
C GLY A 160 -12.78 20.36 15.88
N SER A 161 -13.10 19.37 16.73
CA SER A 161 -12.14 18.75 17.65
C SER A 161 -11.72 17.32 17.24
N SER A 162 -10.93 16.64 18.08
CA SER A 162 -10.54 15.24 17.88
C SER A 162 -11.72 14.25 17.95
N THR A 163 -12.85 14.67 18.54
CA THR A 163 -14.10 13.91 18.53
C THR A 163 -15.17 14.78 17.90
N THR A 164 -15.57 14.43 16.68
CA THR A 164 -16.56 15.17 15.90
C THR A 164 -17.94 14.53 16.08
N HIS A 165 -18.92 15.30 16.55
CA HIS A 165 -20.29 14.82 16.76
C HIS A 165 -21.20 15.27 15.61
N ILE A 166 -21.82 14.32 14.93
CA ILE A 166 -22.74 14.54 13.80
C ILE A 166 -24.14 14.23 14.30
N TYR A 167 -24.99 15.25 14.32
CA TYR A 167 -26.38 15.11 14.75
C TYR A 167 -27.31 14.76 13.58
N ILE A 168 -28.51 14.31 13.92
CA ILE A 168 -29.59 14.12 12.94
C ILE A 168 -30.06 15.50 12.44
N PRO A 169 -30.31 15.70 11.13
CA PRO A 169 -30.82 16.96 10.61
C PRO A 169 -32.09 17.43 11.32
N GLY A 170 -32.09 18.70 11.78
CA GLY A 170 -33.17 19.31 12.54
C GLY A 170 -33.09 19.14 14.05
N TYR A 171 -32.05 18.48 14.59
CA TYR A 171 -31.84 18.38 16.03
C TYR A 171 -31.72 19.79 16.64
N PRO A 172 -32.51 20.15 17.66
CA PRO A 172 -32.62 21.53 18.13
C PRO A 172 -31.43 21.96 19.00
N ASN A 173 -31.10 23.26 18.96
CA ASN A 173 -30.15 23.94 19.84
C ASN A 173 -28.73 23.34 19.81
N VAL A 174 -28.21 23.03 18.62
CA VAL A 174 -26.83 22.54 18.44
C VAL A 174 -25.94 23.70 18.04
N ASP A 175 -24.78 23.81 18.69
CA ASP A 175 -23.66 24.65 18.27
C ASP A 175 -22.36 24.22 18.98
N ASP A 176 -21.77 23.12 18.51
CA ASP A 176 -20.52 22.61 19.09
C ASP A 176 -19.28 23.31 18.51
N TYR A 177 -19.45 24.23 17.56
CA TYR A 177 -18.37 24.96 16.90
C TYR A 177 -18.54 26.46 17.05
N THR A 178 -18.61 26.91 18.30
CA THR A 178 -18.73 28.33 18.70
C THR A 178 -17.63 29.29 18.20
N THR A 179 -16.62 28.79 17.47
CA THR A 179 -15.50 29.60 16.99
C THR A 179 -15.82 30.45 15.76
N ASP A 180 -16.83 30.12 14.96
CA ASP A 180 -17.26 30.96 13.83
C ASP A 180 -18.44 31.86 14.21
N MET A 181 -19.47 31.29 14.83
CA MET A 181 -20.65 31.95 15.36
C MET A 181 -21.16 31.16 16.56
N ASP A 182 -21.63 31.85 17.60
CA ASP A 182 -22.24 31.21 18.78
C ASP A 182 -23.75 31.46 18.72
N ARG A 183 -24.45 30.61 17.98
CA ARG A 183 -25.89 30.65 17.73
C ARG A 183 -26.48 29.22 17.70
N PRO A 184 -26.92 28.70 18.85
CA PRO A 184 -27.65 27.44 18.93
C PRO A 184 -28.91 27.45 18.07
N GLU A 185 -29.00 26.53 17.12
CA GLU A 185 -30.12 26.42 16.18
C GLU A 185 -30.34 24.97 15.71
N PRO A 186 -31.38 24.67 14.92
CA PRO A 186 -31.57 23.32 14.39
C PRO A 186 -30.38 22.90 13.49
N TYR A 187 -29.84 21.71 13.74
CA TYR A 187 -28.69 21.18 13.02
C TYR A 187 -28.97 21.00 11.52
N ASP A 188 -28.19 21.65 10.65
CA ASP A 188 -28.32 21.50 9.20
C ASP A 188 -26.99 21.28 8.44
N ASP A 189 -25.90 21.08 9.18
CA ASP A 189 -24.57 20.82 8.65
C ASP A 189 -24.53 19.58 7.74
N MET A 190 -23.68 19.68 6.72
CA MET A 190 -23.35 18.56 5.85
C MET A 190 -21.92 18.13 6.09
N VAL A 191 -21.75 16.87 6.50
CA VAL A 191 -20.45 16.33 6.90
C VAL A 191 -20.09 15.14 6.00
N ARG A 192 -18.81 15.07 5.60
CA ARG A 192 -18.23 13.89 4.97
C ARG A 192 -16.90 13.56 5.65
N TYR A 193 -16.76 12.32 6.08
CA TYR A 193 -15.53 11.82 6.71
C TYR A 193 -14.97 10.62 5.95
N VAL A 194 -13.66 10.41 6.07
CA VAL A 194 -12.93 9.29 5.47
C VAL A 194 -12.19 8.54 6.55
N SER A 195 -12.40 7.23 6.64
CA SER A 195 -11.66 6.38 7.58
C SER A 195 -10.21 6.16 7.12
N LEU A 196 -9.32 5.84 8.06
CA LEU A 196 -7.95 5.44 7.76
C LEU A 196 -7.92 4.20 6.85
N ALA A 197 -8.85 3.26 7.04
CA ALA A 197 -8.96 2.07 6.20
C ALA A 197 -9.31 2.43 4.75
N GLU A 198 -10.28 3.33 4.55
CA GLU A 198 -10.66 3.83 3.23
C GLU A 198 -9.49 4.57 2.56
N LEU A 199 -8.82 5.45 3.29
CA LEU A 199 -7.62 6.16 2.80
C LEU A 199 -6.53 5.17 2.38
N LYS A 200 -6.21 4.17 3.22
CA LYS A 200 -5.21 3.14 2.92
C LYS A 200 -5.54 2.34 1.67
N ALA A 201 -6.81 2.00 1.47
CA ALA A 201 -7.28 1.28 0.29
C ALA A 201 -7.06 2.12 -0.98
N LYS A 202 -7.35 3.43 -0.93
CA LYS A 202 -7.12 4.37 -2.04
C LYS A 202 -5.63 4.59 -2.33
N LEU A 203 -4.80 4.63 -1.30
CA LEU A 203 -3.34 4.79 -1.40
C LEU A 203 -2.59 3.52 -1.83
N LYS A 204 -3.26 2.36 -1.85
CA LYS A 204 -2.63 1.04 -2.13
C LYS A 204 -1.46 0.74 -1.20
N CYS A 205 -1.63 1.04 0.09
CA CYS A 205 -0.57 0.96 1.10
C CYS A 205 0.23 -0.34 1.20
N PRO A 206 -0.31 -1.55 0.94
CA PRO A 206 0.51 -2.77 0.97
C PRO A 206 1.72 -2.76 0.02
N TYR A 207 1.71 -1.89 -0.99
CA TYR A 207 2.82 -1.70 -1.94
C TYR A 207 3.64 -0.43 -1.68
N SER A 208 3.33 0.30 -0.61
CA SER A 208 4.04 1.51 -0.22
C SER A 208 5.29 1.18 0.57
N GLU A 209 6.35 1.95 0.35
CA GLU A 209 7.60 1.82 1.10
C GLU A 209 7.44 2.20 2.59
N GLU A 210 6.37 2.89 2.93
CA GLU A 210 6.02 3.30 4.29
C GLU A 210 5.37 2.15 5.10
N TYR A 211 4.96 1.05 4.46
CA TYR A 211 4.39 -0.10 5.14
C TYR A 211 5.47 -0.94 5.84
N LEU A 212 5.19 -1.36 7.08
CA LEU A 212 6.11 -2.16 7.89
C LEU A 212 6.38 -3.52 7.23
N ARG A 213 7.65 -3.79 6.92
CA ARG A 213 8.08 -5.04 6.27
C ARG A 213 9.48 -5.47 6.69
N ILE A 214 9.73 -6.77 6.61
CA ILE A 214 11.06 -7.36 6.75
C ILE A 214 11.70 -7.43 5.35
N LEU A 215 12.92 -6.90 5.23
CA LEU A 215 13.59 -6.69 3.94
C LEU A 215 14.26 -7.96 3.39
N ASN A 216 14.76 -8.83 4.26
CA ASN A 216 15.48 -10.05 3.88
C ASN A 216 14.57 -11.00 3.11
N ASN A 217 15.03 -11.51 1.97
CA ASN A 217 14.31 -12.54 1.21
C ASN A 217 14.83 -13.95 1.50
N GLU A 218 16.09 -14.05 1.87
CA GLU A 218 16.77 -15.29 2.22
C GLU A 218 17.83 -15.01 3.28
N LEU A 219 18.27 -16.06 3.97
CA LEU A 219 19.44 -16.03 4.84
C LEU A 219 20.60 -16.74 4.12
N PRO A 220 21.85 -16.27 4.28
CA PRO A 220 23.01 -17.02 3.81
C PRO A 220 23.03 -18.42 4.39
N TYR A 221 23.58 -19.38 3.66
CA TYR A 221 23.88 -20.70 4.21
C TYR A 221 25.12 -20.65 5.10
N GLY A 222 25.22 -21.57 6.05
CA GLY A 222 26.37 -21.75 6.93
C GLY A 222 26.96 -23.16 6.83
N PHE A 223 28.04 -23.38 7.56
CA PHE A 223 28.64 -24.70 7.74
C PHE A 223 28.74 -25.04 9.23
N GLU A 224 28.55 -26.30 9.56
CA GLU A 224 28.75 -26.83 10.91
C GLU A 224 30.14 -26.45 11.46
N GLY A 225 30.23 -26.12 12.75
CA GLY A 225 31.48 -25.72 13.40
C GLY A 225 32.11 -24.41 12.89
N SER A 226 31.59 -23.82 11.83
CA SER A 226 32.08 -22.56 11.25
C SER A 226 31.28 -21.38 11.77
N SER A 227 31.93 -20.21 11.85
CA SER A 227 31.25 -18.99 12.23
C SER A 227 30.22 -18.59 11.18
N TYR A 228 28.99 -18.44 11.64
CA TYR A 228 27.86 -17.91 10.89
C TYR A 228 27.62 -16.45 11.31
N ASN A 229 27.31 -15.59 10.33
CA ASN A 229 26.86 -14.23 10.58
C ASN A 229 25.84 -13.81 9.50
N ALA A 230 24.69 -13.32 9.94
CA ALA A 230 23.68 -12.70 9.08
C ALA A 230 22.93 -11.61 9.85
N THR A 231 22.24 -10.73 9.14
CA THR A 231 21.45 -9.66 9.76
C THR A 231 20.07 -9.57 9.11
N VAL A 232 19.03 -9.46 9.92
CA VAL A 232 17.65 -9.29 9.49
C VAL A 232 17.20 -7.86 9.75
N TYR A 233 16.74 -7.19 8.69
CA TYR A 233 16.37 -5.78 8.67
C TYR A 233 14.86 -5.60 8.50
N ALA A 234 14.33 -4.54 9.10
CA ALA A 234 12.97 -4.05 8.85
C ALA A 234 12.98 -2.60 8.36
N ALA A 235 11.91 -2.23 7.64
CA ALA A 235 11.68 -0.86 7.18
C ALA A 235 10.17 -0.53 7.20
N GLY A 236 9.86 0.76 7.11
CA GLY A 236 8.49 1.27 7.17
C GLY A 236 7.92 1.27 8.59
N GLY A 237 6.61 1.47 8.69
CA GLY A 237 5.91 1.61 9.97
C GLY A 237 6.29 2.89 10.71
N VAL A 238 5.87 2.98 11.97
CA VAL A 238 6.17 4.09 12.88
C VAL A 238 7.31 3.69 13.81
N PRO A 239 8.54 4.17 13.59
CA PRO A 239 9.67 3.78 14.44
C PRO A 239 9.53 4.36 15.85
N TYR A 240 10.09 3.67 16.84
CA TYR A 240 10.24 4.21 18.20
C TYR A 240 11.19 5.42 18.20
N THR A 241 10.93 6.40 19.07
CA THR A 241 11.70 7.66 19.15
C THR A 241 12.94 7.56 20.04
N SER A 242 13.07 6.50 20.83
CA SER A 242 14.21 6.24 21.72
C SER A 242 14.55 4.75 21.74
N GLY A 243 15.84 4.41 21.72
CA GLY A 243 16.31 3.02 21.60
C GLY A 243 16.33 2.55 20.14
N GLY A 244 16.17 1.24 19.91
CA GLY A 244 16.05 0.71 18.56
C GLY A 244 14.72 1.08 17.89
N LYS A 245 14.69 1.16 16.56
CA LYS A 245 13.50 1.57 15.80
C LYS A 245 12.33 0.60 15.91
N TYR A 246 12.58 -0.67 16.20
CA TYR A 246 11.59 -1.73 16.19
C TYR A 246 11.72 -2.66 17.40
N ARG A 247 10.67 -3.41 17.66
CA ARG A 247 10.68 -4.54 18.59
C ARG A 247 10.63 -5.84 17.82
N TRP A 248 11.39 -6.83 18.25
CA TRP A 248 11.59 -8.08 17.53
C TRP A 248 11.31 -9.29 18.42
N CYS A 249 10.76 -10.33 17.78
CA CYS A 249 10.63 -11.66 18.35
C CYS A 249 10.95 -12.70 17.27
N VAL A 250 11.63 -13.78 17.64
CA VAL A 250 12.01 -14.87 16.74
C VAL A 250 11.33 -16.15 17.18
N GLU A 251 10.60 -16.79 16.27
CA GLU A 251 10.13 -18.16 16.46
C GLU A 251 11.18 -19.15 15.92
N ASP A 252 11.74 -19.92 16.84
CA ASP A 252 12.77 -20.93 16.60
C ASP A 252 12.26 -22.32 17.05
N PRO A 253 11.42 -22.99 16.25
CA PRO A 253 10.87 -24.30 16.60
C PRO A 253 11.92 -25.40 16.64
N SER A 254 13.10 -25.18 16.04
CA SER A 254 14.19 -26.15 15.98
C SER A 254 15.22 -25.96 17.09
N ASN A 255 15.05 -24.97 17.96
CA ASN A 255 15.98 -24.63 19.04
C ASN A 255 17.43 -24.48 18.53
N LEU A 256 17.60 -23.73 17.44
CA LEU A 256 18.89 -23.34 16.91
C LEU A 256 19.75 -22.57 17.91
N GLN A 257 19.13 -21.87 18.87
CA GLN A 257 19.86 -21.31 20.02
C GLN A 257 20.61 -22.39 20.81
N GLY A 258 19.97 -23.53 21.07
CA GLY A 258 20.61 -24.69 21.68
C GLY A 258 21.67 -25.36 20.80
N ALA A 259 21.68 -25.06 19.49
CA ALA A 259 22.67 -25.54 18.52
C ALA A 259 23.77 -24.52 18.22
N GLY A 260 23.96 -23.50 19.07
CA GLY A 260 25.08 -22.56 18.97
C GLY A 260 24.87 -21.40 17.98
N ILE A 261 23.64 -21.14 17.55
CA ILE A 261 23.26 -19.96 16.77
C ILE A 261 22.46 -18.99 17.66
N ASP A 262 23.05 -17.84 17.97
CA ASP A 262 22.43 -16.79 18.77
C ASP A 262 21.69 -15.76 17.90
N PHE A 263 20.57 -15.27 18.44
CA PHE A 263 19.80 -14.16 17.91
C PHE A 263 20.01 -12.94 18.81
N ILE A 264 20.65 -11.91 18.28
CA ILE A 264 21.11 -10.72 19.00
C ILE A 264 20.24 -9.53 18.61
N CYS A 265 19.84 -8.75 19.61
CA CYS A 265 19.04 -7.54 19.49
C CYS A 265 19.74 -6.40 20.25
N GLY A 266 20.52 -5.61 19.52
CA GLY A 266 21.37 -4.57 20.11
C GLY A 266 22.50 -5.19 20.96
N THR A 267 22.57 -4.84 22.25
CA THR A 267 23.61 -5.36 23.17
C THR A 267 23.19 -6.62 23.91
N GLY A 268 22.00 -7.17 23.65
CA GLY A 268 21.47 -8.35 24.34
C GLY A 268 20.86 -9.36 23.37
N SER A 269 20.27 -10.42 23.90
CA SER A 269 19.56 -11.43 23.10
C SER A 269 18.22 -10.90 22.60
N ALA A 270 17.77 -11.39 21.46
CA ALA A 270 16.42 -11.20 20.98
C ALA A 270 15.40 -11.96 21.86
N THR A 271 14.14 -11.57 21.81
CA THR A 271 13.05 -12.38 22.37
C THR A 271 12.88 -13.62 21.49
N ILE A 272 13.03 -14.81 22.07
CA ILE A 272 12.85 -16.09 21.38
C ILE A 272 11.67 -16.80 22.03
N SER A 273 10.72 -17.27 21.23
CA SER A 273 9.53 -17.97 21.73
C SER A 273 9.05 -19.03 20.74
N ALA A 274 8.28 -20.00 21.22
CA ALA A 274 7.54 -20.92 20.35
C ALA A 274 6.33 -20.24 19.67
N ASN A 275 5.84 -19.13 20.22
CA ASN A 275 4.74 -18.36 19.65
C ASN A 275 4.88 -16.88 19.99
N CYS A 276 5.47 -16.12 19.08
CA CYS A 276 5.72 -14.68 19.25
C CYS A 276 4.42 -13.87 19.35
N SER A 277 3.29 -14.37 18.82
CA SER A 277 2.01 -13.69 18.88
C SER A 277 1.41 -13.65 20.29
N SER A 278 1.75 -14.62 21.15
CA SER A 278 1.35 -14.66 22.55
C SER A 278 2.35 -14.01 23.51
N GLU A 279 3.51 -13.59 23.03
CA GLU A 279 4.54 -13.00 23.89
C GLU A 279 4.17 -11.58 24.33
N PRO A 280 4.18 -11.29 25.65
CA PRO A 280 3.77 -10.00 26.18
C PRO A 280 4.80 -8.89 25.90
N THR A 281 6.08 -9.24 25.74
CA THR A 281 7.18 -8.29 25.62
C THR A 281 8.19 -8.73 24.58
N TRP A 282 8.56 -7.82 23.69
CA TRP A 282 9.56 -8.03 22.63
C TRP A 282 10.73 -7.06 22.83
N ASN A 283 11.95 -7.54 22.62
CA ASN A 283 13.16 -6.73 22.79
C ASN A 283 13.28 -5.70 21.66
N GLN A 284 13.77 -4.51 21.99
CA GLN A 284 13.81 -3.37 21.06
C GLN A 284 15.22 -3.14 20.50
N CYS A 285 15.35 -3.19 19.18
CA CYS A 285 16.59 -2.97 18.44
C CYS A 285 16.29 -2.56 16.98
N ASP A 286 17.30 -2.07 16.26
CA ASP A 286 17.13 -1.68 14.85
C ASP A 286 17.01 -2.90 13.92
N GLN A 287 17.71 -3.97 14.27
CA GLN A 287 17.88 -5.17 13.46
C GLN A 287 18.17 -6.38 14.35
N ILE A 288 17.97 -7.58 13.79
CA ILE A 288 18.38 -8.82 14.44
C ILE A 288 19.67 -9.31 13.80
N GLU A 289 20.69 -9.50 14.61
CA GLU A 289 21.95 -10.12 14.20
C GLU A 289 21.92 -11.60 14.57
N ILE A 290 22.22 -12.45 13.61
CA ILE A 290 22.30 -13.90 13.79
C ILE A 290 23.77 -14.23 13.76
N SER A 291 24.30 -14.79 14.83
CA SER A 291 25.72 -15.13 14.89
C SER A 291 25.97 -16.38 15.73
N GLY A 292 27.05 -17.10 15.45
CA GLY A 292 27.46 -18.23 16.26
C GLY A 292 28.11 -19.33 15.44
N ASN A 293 28.36 -20.47 16.07
CA ASN A 293 28.94 -21.64 15.42
C ASN A 293 27.93 -22.78 15.51
N ALA A 294 27.26 -23.07 14.39
CA ALA A 294 26.21 -24.09 14.36
C ALA A 294 26.79 -25.49 14.66
N SER A 295 26.19 -26.20 15.60
CA SER A 295 26.50 -27.61 15.91
C SER A 295 25.49 -28.59 15.29
N ALA A 296 24.48 -28.08 14.59
CA ALA A 296 23.44 -28.88 13.95
C ALA A 296 23.38 -28.57 12.46
N THR A 297 23.33 -29.62 11.64
CA THR A 297 23.18 -29.54 10.18
C THR A 297 21.73 -29.68 9.76
N GLY A 298 21.34 -29.02 8.68
CA GLY A 298 20.00 -29.12 8.10
C GLY A 298 19.47 -27.78 7.62
N THR A 299 18.22 -27.77 7.16
CA THR A 299 17.48 -26.55 6.83
C THR A 299 16.47 -26.29 7.94
N PHE A 300 16.58 -25.12 8.56
CA PHE A 300 15.79 -24.70 9.69
C PHE A 300 14.88 -23.54 9.28
N SER A 301 13.62 -23.59 9.70
CA SER A 301 12.63 -22.56 9.41
C SER A 301 12.51 -21.61 10.59
N LEU A 302 12.89 -20.35 10.38
CA LEU A 302 12.84 -19.30 11.39
C LEU A 302 11.78 -18.27 11.01
N THR A 303 10.88 -17.93 11.92
CA THR A 303 9.89 -16.85 11.68
C THR A 303 10.26 -15.62 12.50
N PHE A 304 10.58 -14.53 11.81
CA PHE A 304 10.90 -13.26 12.43
C PHE A 304 9.63 -12.41 12.50
N PHE A 305 9.33 -11.89 13.68
CA PHE A 305 8.28 -10.92 13.92
C PHE A 305 8.89 -9.58 14.23
N VAL A 306 8.33 -8.53 13.63
CA VAL A 306 8.72 -7.15 13.92
C VAL A 306 7.48 -6.31 14.22
N LYS A 307 7.60 -5.48 15.26
CA LYS A 307 6.55 -4.58 15.74
C LYS A 307 7.09 -3.17 15.87
N ASP A 308 6.29 -2.21 15.45
CA ASP A 308 6.64 -0.79 15.50
C ASP A 308 5.97 -0.09 16.70
N ALA A 309 6.15 1.23 16.83
CA ALA A 309 5.63 2.01 17.95
C ALA A 309 4.09 2.16 17.95
N ASP A 310 3.44 1.94 16.81
CA ASP A 310 1.98 2.00 16.65
C ASP A 310 1.33 0.61 16.80
N ASN A 311 2.10 -0.39 17.25
CA ASN A 311 1.71 -1.79 17.34
C ASN A 311 1.27 -2.40 16.00
N ASN A 312 1.79 -1.90 14.87
CA ASN A 312 1.78 -2.67 13.63
C ASN A 312 2.69 -3.87 13.81
N THR A 313 2.29 -5.01 13.28
CA THR A 313 3.08 -6.24 13.37
C THR A 313 3.11 -6.88 11.99
N THR A 314 4.29 -7.34 11.60
CA THR A 314 4.50 -8.14 10.40
C THR A 314 5.45 -9.27 10.72
N GLN A 315 5.40 -10.33 9.92
CA GLN A 315 6.24 -11.50 10.11
C GLN A 315 6.79 -11.99 8.78
N LYS A 316 7.94 -12.66 8.81
CA LYS A 316 8.53 -13.32 7.65
C LYS A 316 9.26 -14.57 8.08
N THR A 317 8.96 -15.67 7.39
CA THR A 317 9.66 -16.94 7.57
C THR A 317 10.83 -17.01 6.59
N LEU A 318 12.02 -17.27 7.10
CA LEU A 318 13.26 -17.44 6.34
C LEU A 318 13.86 -18.82 6.66
N ALA A 319 14.44 -19.45 5.65
CA ALA A 319 15.15 -20.70 5.81
C ALA A 319 16.64 -20.43 6.07
N LEU A 320 17.19 -21.05 7.11
CA LEU A 320 18.63 -21.11 7.37
C LEU A 320 19.12 -22.53 7.06
N THR A 321 20.02 -22.66 6.10
CA THR A 321 20.65 -23.96 5.77
C THR A 321 22.05 -24.01 6.37
N ILE A 322 22.30 -24.97 7.25
CA ILE A 322 23.64 -25.31 7.76
C ILE A 322 24.08 -26.62 7.11
N ASN A 323 25.10 -26.53 6.27
CA ASN A 323 25.72 -27.70 5.65
C ASN A 323 26.68 -28.36 6.65
N SER A 324 26.86 -29.67 6.57
CA SER A 324 27.94 -30.31 7.35
C SER A 324 29.28 -29.75 6.92
N SER A 325 30.13 -29.43 7.88
CA SER A 325 31.55 -29.22 7.64
C SER A 325 32.20 -30.57 7.41
N GLY A 326 31.93 -31.16 6.25
CA GLY A 326 32.89 -32.09 5.68
C GLY A 326 34.20 -31.33 5.57
N SER A 327 35.12 -31.57 6.51
CA SER A 327 36.46 -31.03 6.42
C SER A 327 37.04 -31.45 5.06
N PRO A 328 37.81 -30.58 4.37
CA PRO A 328 38.81 -31.03 3.41
C PRO A 328 39.90 -31.75 4.21
N GLY A 329 39.57 -32.95 4.66
CA GLY A 329 40.44 -33.86 5.37
C GLY A 329 41.19 -34.68 4.34
N GLY A 330 42.39 -34.21 3.98
CA GLY A 330 43.45 -35.10 3.54
C GLY A 330 43.66 -36.15 4.63
N GLY A 331 43.08 -37.32 4.41
CA GLY A 331 43.07 -38.43 5.36
C GLY A 331 42.33 -39.58 4.71
N GLY A 332 43.09 -40.39 3.96
CA GLY A 332 42.56 -41.46 3.11
C GLY A 332 41.50 -42.32 3.78
N GLY A 333 40.31 -42.32 3.19
CA GLY A 333 39.17 -43.11 3.61
C GLY A 333 38.06 -42.92 2.59
N GLY A 334 38.05 -43.76 1.54
CA GLY A 334 37.23 -43.56 0.35
C GLY A 334 35.73 -43.44 0.65
N GLY A 335 35.22 -42.22 0.52
CA GLY A 335 33.85 -42.04 0.04
C GLY A 335 33.88 -42.36 -1.44
N THR A 336 33.13 -43.36 -1.89
CA THR A 336 33.02 -43.63 -3.32
C THR A 336 31.90 -42.74 -3.86
N CYS A 337 32.23 -41.70 -4.63
CA CYS A 337 31.26 -41.10 -5.54
C CYS A 337 30.68 -42.22 -6.41
N ALA A 338 29.47 -42.64 -6.11
CA ALA A 338 28.79 -43.67 -6.86
C ALA A 338 28.35 -43.08 -8.20
N TYR A 339 28.53 -43.83 -9.28
CA TYR A 339 28.04 -43.41 -10.58
C TYR A 339 26.52 -43.15 -10.53
N GLY A 340 26.12 -41.94 -10.90
CA GLY A 340 24.75 -41.42 -10.77
C GLY A 340 24.57 -40.36 -9.68
N THR A 341 25.50 -40.23 -8.73
CA THR A 341 25.49 -39.14 -7.73
C THR A 341 25.81 -37.80 -8.41
N PRO A 342 25.05 -36.72 -8.17
CA PRO A 342 25.36 -35.40 -8.73
C PRO A 342 26.76 -34.93 -8.37
N ILE A 343 27.47 -34.35 -9.35
CA ILE A 343 28.85 -33.86 -9.17
C ILE A 343 28.82 -32.34 -9.10
N ILE A 344 29.56 -31.78 -8.14
CA ILE A 344 29.76 -30.35 -8.01
C ILE A 344 30.96 -29.94 -8.86
N VAL A 345 30.77 -28.97 -9.74
CA VAL A 345 31.83 -28.41 -10.57
C VAL A 345 32.09 -26.97 -10.16
N ASN A 346 33.28 -26.70 -9.62
CA ASN A 346 33.70 -25.38 -9.16
C ASN A 346 34.52 -24.67 -10.24
N ASN A 347 34.20 -23.42 -10.55
CA ASN A 347 34.99 -22.64 -11.50
C ASN A 347 36.16 -21.95 -10.81
N VAL A 348 37.38 -22.31 -11.22
CA VAL A 348 38.64 -21.68 -10.77
C VAL A 348 39.36 -20.94 -11.90
N GLY A 349 38.79 -20.92 -13.12
CA GLY A 349 39.35 -20.31 -14.34
C GLY A 349 39.04 -18.82 -14.56
N GLY A 350 38.69 -18.09 -13.51
CA GLY A 350 38.23 -16.69 -13.57
C GLY A 350 36.78 -16.55 -14.03
N THR A 351 36.34 -15.32 -14.33
CA THR A 351 34.93 -15.06 -14.67
C THR A 351 34.50 -15.83 -15.93
N ARG A 352 33.48 -16.68 -15.77
CA ARG A 352 32.84 -17.46 -16.84
C ARG A 352 31.35 -17.47 -16.63
N TYR A 353 30.64 -17.91 -17.65
CA TYR A 353 29.19 -18.06 -17.63
C TYR A 353 28.82 -19.46 -18.07
N VAL A 354 27.73 -20.01 -17.54
CA VAL A 354 27.36 -21.39 -17.80
C VAL A 354 25.88 -21.54 -18.05
N GLU A 355 25.56 -22.45 -18.95
CA GLU A 355 24.21 -22.99 -19.12
C GLU A 355 24.22 -24.47 -18.81
N VAL A 356 23.36 -24.86 -17.87
CA VAL A 356 23.07 -26.28 -17.60
C VAL A 356 21.95 -26.73 -18.55
N GLY A 357 22.12 -27.91 -19.12
CA GLY A 357 21.18 -28.51 -20.06
C GLY A 357 21.03 -30.00 -19.83
N SER A 358 20.25 -30.62 -20.71
CA SER A 358 20.01 -32.07 -20.70
C SER A 358 20.88 -32.77 -21.74
N LYS A 359 21.44 -33.92 -21.35
CA LYS A 359 22.20 -34.82 -22.23
C LYS A 359 21.24 -35.76 -22.96
N PHE A 360 21.32 -35.77 -24.30
CA PHE A 360 20.62 -36.71 -25.18
C PHE A 360 21.66 -37.40 -26.07
N GLY A 361 22.15 -38.57 -25.64
CA GLY A 361 23.27 -39.25 -26.29
C GLY A 361 24.56 -38.44 -26.19
N PHE A 362 25.19 -38.15 -27.34
CA PHE A 362 26.36 -37.27 -27.43
C PHE A 362 25.99 -35.78 -27.51
N LEU A 363 24.70 -35.46 -27.67
CA LEU A 363 24.24 -34.09 -27.74
C LEU A 363 23.91 -33.59 -26.34
N CYS A 364 24.13 -32.30 -26.13
CA CYS A 364 23.64 -31.65 -24.93
C CYS A 364 22.92 -30.38 -25.34
N VAL A 365 21.68 -30.31 -24.89
CA VAL A 365 20.72 -29.28 -25.26
C VAL A 365 20.55 -28.39 -24.04
N SER A 366 21.10 -27.18 -24.10
CA SER A 366 20.81 -26.12 -23.15
C SER A 366 19.77 -25.18 -23.75
N SER A 367 18.76 -24.83 -22.95
CA SER A 367 17.74 -23.83 -23.32
C SER A 367 17.49 -22.83 -22.18
N GLY A 368 18.52 -22.61 -21.36
CA GLY A 368 18.48 -21.78 -20.15
C GLY A 368 19.00 -20.36 -20.37
N SER A 369 18.95 -19.56 -19.29
CA SER A 369 19.61 -18.25 -19.24
C SER A 369 21.06 -18.43 -18.78
N CYS A 370 21.99 -17.74 -19.43
CA CYS A 370 23.40 -17.69 -19.02
C CYS A 370 23.52 -17.11 -17.60
N ILE A 371 24.11 -17.86 -16.68
CA ILE A 371 24.42 -17.38 -15.33
C ILE A 371 25.94 -17.31 -15.12
N GLU A 372 26.40 -16.46 -14.21
CA GLU A 372 27.81 -16.43 -13.83
C GLU A 372 28.20 -17.77 -13.17
N PHE A 373 29.30 -18.35 -13.65
CA PHE A 373 29.75 -19.67 -13.26
C PHE A 373 30.69 -19.57 -12.06
N THR A 374 30.16 -19.75 -10.86
CA THR A 374 30.94 -19.92 -9.63
C THR A 374 31.04 -21.40 -9.25
N SER A 375 29.90 -22.06 -9.14
CA SER A 375 29.78 -23.50 -8.92
C SER A 375 28.45 -24.00 -9.49
N ILE A 376 28.43 -25.20 -10.06
CA ILE A 376 27.20 -25.85 -10.52
C ILE A 376 27.15 -27.31 -10.07
N SER A 377 25.95 -27.85 -9.89
CA SER A 377 25.73 -29.29 -9.66
C SER A 377 25.14 -29.91 -10.92
N ILE A 378 25.71 -31.03 -11.38
CA ILE A 378 25.33 -31.71 -12.60
C ILE A 378 24.99 -33.16 -12.28
N GLY A 379 23.75 -33.57 -12.58
CA GLY A 379 23.28 -34.94 -12.42
C GLY A 379 23.52 -35.81 -13.66
N PHE A 380 23.27 -37.12 -13.52
CA PHE A 380 23.54 -38.18 -14.50
C PHE A 380 23.17 -37.87 -15.97
N ASN A 381 22.01 -37.26 -16.21
CA ASN A 381 21.51 -36.92 -17.56
C ASN A 381 21.66 -35.42 -17.91
N GLN A 382 22.56 -34.73 -17.22
CA GLN A 382 22.80 -33.30 -17.43
C GLN A 382 24.18 -33.04 -18.04
N CYS A 383 24.33 -31.82 -18.51
CA CYS A 383 25.53 -31.30 -19.11
C CYS A 383 25.63 -29.80 -18.86
N ALA A 384 26.82 -29.25 -19.06
CA ALA A 384 27.07 -27.83 -18.95
C ALA A 384 27.80 -27.33 -20.20
N THR A 385 27.40 -26.14 -20.68
CA THR A 385 28.14 -25.39 -21.69
C THR A 385 28.69 -24.11 -21.07
N VAL A 386 30.01 -23.92 -21.15
CA VAL A 386 30.70 -22.79 -20.53
C VAL A 386 31.05 -21.74 -21.59
N TYR A 387 30.86 -20.47 -21.25
CA TYR A 387 31.02 -19.32 -22.11
C TYR A 387 31.91 -18.26 -21.46
N ARG A 388 32.61 -17.49 -22.29
CA ARG A 388 33.45 -16.37 -21.84
C ARG A 388 32.69 -15.08 -21.60
N LYS A 389 31.43 -14.98 -22.06
CA LYS A 389 30.62 -13.75 -22.00
C LYS A 389 29.22 -14.03 -21.45
N SER A 390 28.66 -13.05 -20.76
CA SER A 390 27.36 -13.11 -20.06
C SER A 390 26.14 -13.33 -20.95
N ASN A 391 26.27 -13.10 -22.26
CA ASN A 391 25.20 -13.33 -23.23
C ASN A 391 25.33 -14.69 -23.95
N CYS A 392 26.01 -15.65 -23.34
CA CYS A 392 26.23 -16.99 -23.89
C CYS A 392 26.88 -16.99 -25.28
N ARG A 393 27.83 -16.07 -25.46
CA ARG A 393 28.71 -16.01 -26.64
C ARG A 393 30.14 -16.37 -26.27
N GLY A 394 30.87 -16.88 -27.26
CA GLY A 394 32.25 -17.32 -27.05
C GLY A 394 32.30 -18.59 -26.20
N ARG A 395 31.63 -19.65 -26.69
CA ARG A 395 31.65 -20.98 -26.09
C ARG A 395 33.10 -21.43 -25.93
N GLU A 396 33.47 -21.81 -24.72
CA GLU A 396 34.81 -22.27 -24.38
C GLU A 396 34.89 -23.79 -24.38
N THR A 397 34.07 -24.43 -23.56
CA THR A 397 33.98 -25.88 -23.53
C THR A 397 32.56 -26.34 -23.26
N LYS A 398 32.39 -27.65 -23.34
CA LYS A 398 31.16 -28.34 -23.03
C LYS A 398 31.53 -29.68 -22.41
N PHE A 399 30.89 -30.00 -21.30
CA PHE A 399 31.13 -31.25 -20.60
C PHE A 399 29.81 -31.82 -20.08
N SER A 400 29.76 -33.14 -19.99
CA SER A 400 28.64 -33.90 -19.45
C SER A 400 28.95 -34.40 -18.05
N TYR A 401 27.92 -34.95 -17.41
CA TYR A 401 28.10 -35.71 -16.17
C TYR A 401 29.26 -36.72 -16.24
N ASP A 402 29.31 -37.52 -17.30
CA ASP A 402 30.34 -38.56 -17.45
C ASP A 402 31.76 -37.98 -17.54
N ASP A 403 31.89 -36.79 -18.13
CA ASP A 403 33.18 -36.10 -18.23
C ASP A 403 33.63 -35.58 -16.85
N ALA A 404 32.70 -35.04 -16.06
CA ALA A 404 32.97 -34.63 -14.68
C ALA A 404 33.26 -35.83 -13.77
N TYR A 405 32.50 -36.92 -13.89
CA TYR A 405 32.72 -38.15 -13.14
C TYR A 405 34.05 -38.81 -13.47
N SER A 406 34.48 -38.75 -14.74
CA SER A 406 35.76 -39.30 -15.16
C SER A 406 36.94 -38.43 -14.70
N ALA A 407 36.71 -37.14 -14.46
CA ALA A 407 37.72 -36.21 -13.96
C ALA A 407 37.90 -36.29 -12.43
N ASP A 408 36.88 -36.77 -11.70
CA ASP A 408 36.89 -37.01 -10.25
C ASP A 408 37.69 -38.29 -9.91
N ILE A 409 39.00 -38.13 -9.76
CA ILE A 409 39.91 -39.26 -9.45
C ILE A 409 39.81 -39.63 -7.96
N SER A 410 39.63 -38.64 -7.09
CA SER A 410 39.52 -38.77 -5.63
C SER A 410 38.22 -39.44 -5.18
N ARG A 411 37.19 -39.42 -6.05
CA ARG A 411 35.83 -39.92 -5.84
C ARG A 411 35.07 -39.16 -4.77
N ASP A 412 35.29 -37.86 -4.63
CA ASP A 412 34.58 -37.03 -3.65
C ASP A 412 33.34 -36.31 -4.22
N CYS A 413 32.99 -36.57 -5.48
CA CYS A 413 31.94 -35.91 -6.25
C CYS A 413 32.16 -34.40 -6.44
N VAL A 414 33.40 -33.93 -6.38
CA VAL A 414 33.79 -32.55 -6.63
C VAL A 414 34.86 -32.52 -7.71
N VAL A 415 34.70 -31.64 -8.69
CA VAL A 415 35.75 -31.35 -9.68
C VAL A 415 35.89 -29.86 -9.91
N SER A 416 37.09 -29.46 -10.28
CA SER A 416 37.46 -28.10 -10.62
C SER A 416 37.41 -27.91 -12.14
N TYR A 417 36.83 -26.79 -12.57
CA TYR A 417 36.87 -26.30 -13.95
C TYR A 417 37.88 -25.15 -14.07
N ASN A 418 38.87 -25.30 -14.94
CA ASN A 418 39.86 -24.28 -15.22
C ASN A 418 40.07 -24.12 -16.73
N ASN A 419 39.58 -23.00 -17.29
CA ASN A 419 39.88 -22.57 -18.67
C ASN A 419 39.69 -23.65 -19.75
N GLY A 420 38.67 -24.49 -19.60
CA GLY A 420 38.32 -25.54 -20.57
C GLY A 420 38.66 -26.95 -20.12
N VAL A 421 39.36 -27.11 -19.00
CA VAL A 421 39.80 -28.40 -18.45
C VAL A 421 39.03 -28.70 -17.16
N LEU A 422 38.57 -29.95 -17.03
CA LEU A 422 38.10 -30.51 -15.78
C LEU A 422 39.23 -31.28 -15.12
N SER A 423 39.41 -31.07 -13.82
CA SER A 423 40.34 -31.81 -13.00
C SER A 423 39.78 -31.95 -11.60
N ASP A 424 40.10 -33.04 -10.93
CA ASP A 424 39.98 -33.17 -9.48
C ASP A 424 40.66 -31.99 -8.76
#